data_AF-A0A2T0XLY8-F1
#
_entry.id   AF-A0A2T0XLY8-F1
#
_cell.length_a   1.000
_cell.length_b   1.000
_cell.length_c   1.000
_cell.angle_alpha   90.00
_cell.angle_beta   90.00
_cell.angle_gamma   90.00
#
_symmetry.space_group_name_H-M   'P 1'
#
loop_
_entity.id
_entity.type
_entity.pdbx_description
1 polymer ?
#
loop_
_entity_poly.entity_id
_entity_poly.type
_entity_poly.pdbx_seq_one_letter_code
_entity_poly.pdbx_strand_id
1 'polypeptide(L)'
;MAKKAKDSENTYFKREEAFRRKHKATILLNDKELEAIEVYCKRYKVKNKARFIRESVMRVVMDQFMDDYPTLFEKKDLDRLRVEDRGND
;
A
#
# COMPACT_ATOMS: atom_id res chain seq x y z
N MET A 1 34.78 -22.14 0.17
CA MET A 1 33.50 -21.55 -0.30
C MET A 1 32.36 -21.81 0.71
N ALA A 2 32.42 -21.24 1.93
CA ALA A 2 31.46 -21.58 3.00
C ALA A 2 30.95 -20.38 3.84
N LYS A 3 31.21 -19.14 3.43
CA LYS A 3 30.73 -17.93 4.15
C LYS A 3 29.35 -17.44 3.73
N LYS A 4 28.79 -17.92 2.62
CA LYS A 4 27.60 -17.32 1.98
C LYS A 4 26.26 -17.59 2.69
N ALA A 5 26.17 -18.64 3.53
CA ALA A 5 24.91 -19.02 4.19
C ALA A 5 24.60 -18.18 5.44
N LYS A 6 25.62 -17.87 6.25
CA LYS A 6 25.46 -17.20 7.56
C LYS A 6 25.15 -15.70 7.44
N ASP A 7 25.61 -15.08 6.36
CA ASP A 7 25.32 -13.67 6.06
C ASP A 7 23.85 -13.47 5.65
N SER A 8 23.23 -14.49 5.03
CA SER A 8 21.83 -14.42 4.59
C SER A 8 20.85 -14.39 5.75
N GLU A 9 21.01 -15.26 6.77
CA GLU A 9 20.19 -15.26 7.99
C GLU A 9 20.25 -13.93 8.72
N ASN A 10 21.45 -13.35 8.87
CA ASN A 10 21.64 -12.06 9.54
C ASN A 10 20.91 -10.91 8.80
N THR A 11 20.88 -10.94 7.47
CA THR A 11 20.08 -9.97 6.70
C THR A 11 18.57 -10.10 6.87
N TYR A 12 18.04 -11.30 7.13
CA TYR A 12 16.60 -11.50 7.40
C TYR A 12 16.19 -10.95 8.77
N PHE A 13 16.96 -11.23 9.82
CA PHE A 13 16.70 -10.69 11.17
C PHE A 13 16.66 -9.15 11.17
N LYS A 14 17.59 -8.51 10.45
CA LYS A 14 17.65 -7.05 10.33
C LYS A 14 16.44 -6.45 9.59
N ARG A 15 15.85 -7.19 8.64
CA ARG A 15 14.61 -6.78 7.95
C ARG A 15 13.40 -6.86 8.87
N GLU A 16 13.28 -7.92 9.66
CA GLU A 16 12.16 -8.06 10.60
C GLU A 16 12.11 -6.93 11.64
N GLU A 17 13.29 -6.49 12.12
CA GLU A 17 13.37 -5.33 13.03
C GLU A 17 12.89 -4.03 12.38
N ALA A 18 13.14 -3.85 11.09
CA ALA A 18 12.73 -2.67 10.34
C ALA A 18 11.21 -2.58 10.17
N PHE A 19 10.52 -3.72 10.05
CA PHE A 19 9.06 -3.78 9.91
C PHE A 19 8.31 -3.94 11.24
N ARG A 20 9.03 -3.96 12.37
CA ARG A 20 8.42 -4.07 13.68
C ARG A 20 7.60 -2.81 13.98
N ARG A 21 6.32 -3.01 14.29
CA ARG A 21 5.39 -1.93 14.65
C ARG A 21 5.74 -1.41 16.05
N LYS A 22 6.32 -0.21 16.15
CA LYS A 22 6.77 0.40 17.42
C LYS A 22 5.90 1.58 17.87
N HIS A 23 5.16 2.21 16.96
CA HIS A 23 4.39 3.42 17.24
C HIS A 23 2.91 3.09 17.47
N LYS A 24 2.32 3.68 18.51
CA LYS A 24 0.88 3.56 18.81
C LYS A 24 0.10 4.55 17.96
N ALA A 25 -0.99 4.08 17.35
CA ALA A 25 -1.99 4.91 16.69
C ALA A 25 -3.35 4.66 17.36
N THR A 26 -4.08 5.74 17.65
CA THR A 26 -5.43 5.71 18.20
C THR A 26 -6.31 6.60 17.34
N ILE A 27 -7.52 6.15 17.03
CA ILE A 27 -8.54 6.95 16.37
C ILE A 27 -9.82 6.91 17.20
N LEU A 28 -10.56 8.01 17.19
CA LEU A 28 -11.90 8.09 17.76
C LEU A 28 -12.89 8.06 16.61
N LEU A 29 -13.97 7.30 16.79
CA LEU A 29 -15.03 7.13 15.81
C LEU A 29 -16.35 7.48 16.49
N ASN A 30 -17.28 8.05 15.72
CA ASN A 30 -18.65 8.18 16.18
C ASN A 30 -19.40 6.82 16.07
N ASP A 31 -20.61 6.77 16.64
CA ASP A 31 -21.39 5.53 16.69
C ASP A 31 -21.71 4.96 15.30
N LYS A 32 -22.01 5.84 14.33
CA LYS A 32 -22.35 5.43 12.95
C LYS A 32 -21.13 4.91 12.19
N GLU A 33 -19.98 5.54 12.36
CA GLU A 33 -18.70 5.11 11.78
C GLU A 33 -18.28 3.75 12.33
N LEU A 34 -18.41 3.57 13.64
CA LEU A 34 -18.13 2.29 14.27
C LEU A 34 -19.07 1.21 13.72
N GLU A 35 -20.38 1.46 13.71
CA GLU A 35 -21.36 0.52 13.17
C GLU A 35 -21.06 0.12 11.73
N ALA A 36 -20.75 1.10 10.86
CA ALA A 36 -20.40 0.84 9.47
C ALA A 36 -19.18 -0.09 9.33
N ILE A 37 -18.13 0.15 10.13
CA ILE A 37 -16.93 -0.71 10.16
C ILE A 37 -17.28 -2.10 10.66
N GLU A 38 -18.11 -2.22 11.69
CA GLU A 38 -18.51 -3.52 12.22
C GLU A 38 -19.32 -4.34 11.22
N VAL A 39 -20.29 -3.72 10.56
CA VAL A 39 -21.08 -4.35 9.50
C VAL A 39 -20.19 -4.81 8.36
N TYR A 40 -19.24 -3.95 7.93
CA TYR A 40 -18.26 -4.32 6.92
C TYR A 40 -17.43 -5.53 7.35
N CYS A 41 -16.86 -5.51 8.56
CA CYS A 41 -16.04 -6.60 9.07
C CYS A 41 -16.82 -7.92 9.18
N LYS A 42 -18.09 -7.86 9.60
CA LYS A 42 -18.98 -9.03 9.64
C LYS A 42 -19.24 -9.59 8.23
N ARG A 43 -19.60 -8.71 7.27
CA ARG A 43 -19.91 -9.09 5.89
C ARG A 43 -18.73 -9.75 5.18
N TYR A 44 -17.54 -9.19 5.32
CA TYR A 44 -16.33 -9.68 4.62
C TYR A 44 -15.44 -10.59 5.48
N LYS A 45 -15.93 -11.03 6.65
CA LYS A 45 -15.22 -11.94 7.57
C LYS A 45 -13.83 -11.45 7.97
N VAL A 46 -13.71 -10.14 8.19
CA VAL A 46 -12.46 -9.50 8.63
C VAL A 46 -12.19 -9.89 10.08
N LYS A 47 -11.17 -10.72 10.30
CA LYS A 47 -10.80 -11.22 11.64
C LYS A 47 -10.13 -10.18 12.53
N ASN A 48 -9.40 -9.23 11.93
CA ASN A 48 -8.61 -8.24 12.66
C ASN A 48 -8.91 -6.82 12.14
N LYS A 49 -9.71 -6.08 12.92
CA LYS A 49 -10.14 -4.71 12.62
C LYS A 49 -8.94 -3.76 12.50
N ALA A 50 -8.00 -3.81 13.44
CA ALA A 50 -6.82 -2.94 13.46
C ALA A 50 -5.92 -3.16 12.24
N ARG A 51 -5.74 -4.43 11.82
CA ARG A 51 -5.01 -4.77 10.60
C ARG A 51 -5.69 -4.15 9.38
N PHE A 52 -7.01 -4.32 9.26
CA PHE A 52 -7.79 -3.79 8.16
C PHE A 52 -7.66 -2.27 8.05
N ILE A 53 -7.93 -1.54 9.15
CA ILE A 53 -7.83 -0.08 9.17
C ILE A 53 -6.43 0.39 8.75
N ARG A 54 -5.39 -0.22 9.30
CA ARG A 54 -4.00 0.11 8.96
C ARG A 54 -3.69 -0.12 7.48
N GLU A 55 -4.09 -1.26 6.93
CA GLU A 55 -3.84 -1.60 5.52
C GLU A 55 -4.63 -0.69 4.57
N SER A 56 -5.88 -0.40 4.89
CA SER A 56 -6.71 0.54 4.12
C SER A 56 -6.11 1.94 4.08
N VAL A 57 -5.71 2.49 5.23
CA VAL A 57 -5.07 3.81 5.29
C VAL A 57 -3.74 3.81 4.54
N MET A 58 -2.90 2.79 4.75
CA MET A 58 -1.60 2.72 4.08
C MET A 58 -1.74 2.62 2.57
N ARG A 59 -2.75 1.90 2.07
CA ARG A 59 -3.03 1.81 0.63
C ARG A 59 -3.31 3.19 0.04
N VAL A 60 -4.19 3.97 0.66
CA VAL A 60 -4.50 5.34 0.20
C VAL A 60 -3.25 6.21 0.17
N VAL A 61 -2.41 6.15 1.21
CA VAL A 61 -1.16 6.92 1.27
C VAL A 61 -0.20 6.51 0.15
N MET A 62 -0.03 5.21 -0.09
CA MET A 62 0.87 4.73 -1.14
C MET A 62 0.35 5.05 -2.54
N ASP A 63 -0.95 4.87 -2.78
CA ASP A 63 -1.58 5.19 -4.06
C ASP A 63 -1.36 6.68 -4.39
N GLN A 64 -1.56 7.58 -3.40
CA GLN A 64 -1.26 9.01 -3.57
C GLN A 64 0.22 9.28 -3.88
N PHE A 65 1.16 8.64 -3.16
CA PHE A 65 2.58 8.82 -3.45
C PHE A 65 2.99 8.30 -4.83
N MET A 66 2.30 7.28 -5.35
CA MET A 66 2.54 6.79 -6.71
C MET A 66 2.02 7.79 -7.74
N ASP A 67 0.86 8.39 -7.51
CA ASP A 67 0.28 9.41 -8.39
C ASP A 67 1.11 10.69 -8.42
N ASP A 68 1.65 11.10 -7.27
CA ASP A 68 2.51 12.28 -7.12
C ASP A 68 3.97 12.00 -7.53
N TYR A 69 4.31 10.76 -7.88
CA TYR A 69 5.68 10.41 -8.24
C TYR A 69 6.08 11.14 -9.52
N PRO A 70 7.18 11.94 -9.51
CA PRO A 70 7.59 12.68 -10.69
C PRO A 70 7.96 11.71 -11.81
N THR A 71 7.23 11.81 -12.92
CA THR A 71 7.50 11.05 -14.14
C THR A 71 8.28 11.91 -15.12
N LEU A 72 9.06 11.28 -15.99
CA LEU A 72 9.91 11.97 -16.96
C LEU A 72 9.09 12.85 -17.92
N PHE A 73 7.84 12.48 -18.16
CA PHE A 73 6.91 13.17 -19.02
C PHE A 73 5.57 13.29 -18.32
N GLU A 74 4.95 14.45 -18.40
CA GLU A 74 3.58 14.59 -17.89
C GLU A 74 2.60 13.89 -18.81
N LYS A 75 1.41 13.56 -18.29
CA LYS A 75 0.34 12.91 -19.08
C LYS A 75 0.03 13.67 -20.39
N LYS A 76 0.04 15.01 -20.32
CA LYS A 76 -0.15 15.90 -21.47
C LYS A 76 0.92 15.72 -22.56
N ASP A 77 2.14 15.34 -22.19
CA ASP A 77 3.24 15.14 -23.13
C ASP A 77 3.15 13.76 -23.79
N LEU A 78 2.70 12.73 -23.04
CA LEU A 78 2.39 11.41 -23.61
C LEU A 78 1.23 11.46 -24.60
N ASP A 79 0.17 12.22 -24.28
CA ASP A 79 -1.01 12.32 -25.15
C ASP A 79 -0.66 12.90 -26.54
N ARG A 80 0.38 13.74 -26.64
CA ARG A 80 0.91 14.25 -27.93
C ARG A 80 1.63 13.20 -28.76
N LEU A 81 2.13 12.15 -28.13
CA LEU A 81 2.87 11.06 -28.79
C LEU A 81 1.95 9.91 -29.23
N ARG A 82 0.66 9.97 -28.88
CA ARG A 82 -0.31 8.95 -29.26
C ARG A 82 -0.54 9.02 -30.76
N VAL A 83 0.10 8.11 -31.50
CA VAL A 83 -0.20 7.85 -32.90
C VAL A 83 -1.55 7.15 -32.94
N GLU A 84 -2.56 7.81 -33.48
CA GLU A 84 -3.79 7.12 -33.88
C GLU A 84 -3.40 6.13 -34.99
N ASP A 85 -3.59 4.84 -34.72
CA ASP A 85 -3.44 3.80 -35.72
C ASP A 85 -4.48 4.09 -36.80
N ARG A 86 -4.06 4.81 -37.85
CA ARG A 86 -4.87 5.00 -39.04
C ARG A 86 -4.94 3.62 -39.68
N GLY A 87 -5.97 2.88 -39.30
CA GLY A 87 -6.37 1.64 -39.94
C GLY A 87 -6.34 1.86 -41.44
N ASN A 88 -5.36 1.25 -42.09
CA ASN A 88 -5.25 1.25 -43.52
C ASN A 88 -6.21 0.16 -44.02
N ASP A 89 -7.47 0.55 -44.23
CA ASP A 89 -8.40 -0.15 -45.11
C ASP A 89 -7.81 -0.22 -46.55
#